data_AF-A0A843FY41-F1
#
_entry.id   AF-A0A843FY41-F1
#
_cell.length_a   1.000
_cell.length_b   1.000
_cell.length_c   1.000
_cell.angle_alpha   90.00
_cell.angle_beta   90.00
_cell.angle_gamma   90.00
#
_symmetry.space_group_name_H-M   'P 1'
#
loop_
_entity.id
_entity.type
_entity.pdbx_description
1 polymer ?
#
loop_
_entity_poly.entity_id
_entity_poly.type
_entity_poly.pdbx_seq_one_letter_code
_entity_poly.pdbx_strand_id
1 'polypeptide(L)'
;AIRDEDSYGYKIIKDMKPYLEMSESTLYTILKRLEIAQMLTVRSAEHGGRLRKYYHITDLGVQRIEEFKDEWKEIMSIYQFVTKEGQSHE
;
A
#
# COMPACT_ATOMS: atom_id res chain seq x y z
N ALA A 1 -8.32 4.79 0.08
CA ALA A 1 -7.91 5.52 -1.14
C ALA A 1 -8.13 4.64 -2.38
N ILE A 2 -7.20 3.77 -2.81
CA ILE A 2 -7.38 2.93 -4.03
C ILE A 2 -8.52 1.90 -3.89
N ARG A 3 -8.83 1.50 -2.65
CA ARG A 3 -9.94 0.59 -2.34
C ARG A 3 -11.32 1.21 -2.53
N ASP A 4 -11.42 2.52 -2.30
CA ASP A 4 -12.70 3.21 -2.21
C ASP A 4 -12.97 4.01 -3.50
N GLU A 5 -11.91 4.48 -4.18
CA GLU A 5 -11.97 5.16 -5.48
C GLU A 5 -10.71 4.91 -6.32
N ASP A 6 -10.88 4.85 -7.64
CA ASP A 6 -9.75 4.81 -8.58
C ASP A 6 -8.81 6.00 -8.36
N SER A 7 -7.51 5.73 -8.34
CA SER A 7 -6.50 6.78 -8.12
C SER A 7 -5.35 6.68 -9.10
N TYR A 8 -4.70 7.81 -9.38
CA TYR A 8 -3.52 7.87 -10.24
C TYR A 8 -2.25 8.11 -9.42
N GLY A 9 -1.10 7.69 -9.96
CA GLY A 9 0.18 7.64 -9.24
C GLY A 9 0.48 8.88 -8.40
N TYR A 10 0.42 10.08 -8.98
CA TYR A 10 0.69 11.32 -8.25
C TYR A 10 -0.29 11.60 -7.08
N LYS A 11 -1.58 11.26 -7.21
CA LYS A 11 -2.55 11.38 -6.11
C LYS A 11 -2.18 10.42 -4.98
N ILE A 12 -1.82 9.18 -5.31
CA ILE A 12 -1.37 8.17 -4.34
C ILE A 12 -0.14 8.67 -3.55
N ILE A 13 0.89 9.23 -4.22
CA ILE A 13 2.07 9.80 -3.55
C ILE A 13 1.66 10.89 -2.55
N LYS A 14 0.82 11.83 -3.02
CA LYS A 14 0.38 12.97 -2.20
C LYS A 14 -0.39 12.49 -0.97
N ASP A 15 -1.28 11.52 -1.14
CA ASP A 15 -2.12 10.98 -0.07
C ASP A 15 -1.30 10.16 0.95
N MET A 16 -0.22 9.51 0.52
CA MET A 16 0.64 8.72 1.41
C MET A 16 1.71 9.52 2.14
N LYS A 17 2.04 10.72 1.66
CA LYS A 17 3.11 11.57 2.23
C LYS A 17 3.07 11.74 3.75
N PRO A 18 1.91 11.89 4.42
CA PRO A 18 1.85 12.00 5.89
C PRO A 18 2.22 10.72 6.64
N TYR A 19 2.13 9.56 5.98
CA TYR A 19 2.32 8.24 6.58
C TYR A 19 3.65 7.61 6.18
N LEU A 20 4.16 7.93 4.99
CA LEU A 20 5.36 7.37 4.43
C LEU A 20 6.01 8.35 3.44
N GLU A 21 7.29 8.63 3.64
CA GLU A 21 8.11 9.29 2.63
C GLU A 21 8.64 8.27 1.64
N MET A 22 8.34 8.45 0.35
CA MET A 22 8.88 7.62 -0.71
C MET A 22 9.06 8.39 -2.02
N SER A 23 10.03 7.95 -2.82
CA SER A 23 10.24 8.52 -4.15
C SER A 23 9.17 8.06 -5.13
N GLU A 24 8.92 8.84 -6.18
CA GLU A 24 7.97 8.46 -7.23
C GLU A 24 8.38 7.16 -7.92
N SER A 25 9.67 6.96 -8.19
CA SER A 25 10.18 5.75 -8.84
C SER A 25 9.94 4.50 -7.99
N THR A 26 10.08 4.60 -6.68
CA THR A 26 9.74 3.52 -5.74
C THR A 26 8.25 3.20 -5.80
N LEU A 27 7.36 4.21 -5.74
CA LEU A 27 5.92 3.96 -5.84
C LEU A 27 5.55 3.28 -7.15
N TYR A 28 6.02 3.80 -8.29
CA TYR A 28 5.66 3.21 -9.59
C TYR A 28 6.18 1.79 -9.74
N THR A 29 7.34 1.47 -9.16
CA THR A 29 7.86 0.09 -9.12
C THR A 29 6.94 -0.81 -8.31
N ILE A 30 6.46 -0.36 -7.16
CA ILE A 30 5.51 -1.12 -6.31
C ILE A 30 4.17 -1.32 -7.03
N LEU A 31 3.58 -0.25 -7.57
CA LEU A 31 2.34 -0.33 -8.33
C LEU A 31 2.45 -1.28 -9.52
N LYS A 32 3.60 -1.30 -10.21
CA LYS A 32 3.84 -2.24 -11.31
C LYS A 32 3.90 -3.69 -10.84
N ARG A 33 4.54 -3.95 -9.69
CA ARG A 33 4.58 -5.29 -9.09
C ARG A 33 3.18 -5.77 -8.69
N LEU A 34 2.37 -4.90 -8.08
CA LEU A 34 1.00 -5.21 -7.69
C LEU A 34 0.09 -5.45 -8.91
N GLU A 35 0.28 -4.71 -10.00
CA GLU A 35 -0.40 -4.97 -11.28
C GLU A 35 -0.01 -6.35 -11.84
N ILE A 36 1.28 -6.68 -11.89
CA ILE A 36 1.77 -7.99 -12.36
C ILE A 36 1.21 -9.14 -11.49
N ALA A 37 1.10 -8.92 -10.18
CA ALA A 37 0.52 -9.86 -9.24
C ALA A 37 -1.03 -9.91 -9.30
N GLN A 38 -1.67 -9.20 -10.23
CA GLN A 38 -3.13 -9.12 -10.39
C GLN A 38 -3.86 -8.58 -9.16
N MET A 39 -3.15 -7.88 -8.27
CA MET A 39 -3.71 -7.22 -7.09
C MET A 39 -4.26 -5.82 -7.43
N LEU A 40 -3.84 -5.27 -8.57
CA LEU A 40 -4.37 -4.04 -9.14
C LEU A 40 -4.73 -4.26 -10.62
N THR A 41 -5.78 -3.59 -11.07
CA THR A 41 -6.03 -3.35 -12.50
C THR A 41 -5.62 -1.93 -12.86
N VAL A 42 -5.29 -1.72 -14.14
CA VAL A 42 -4.87 -0.42 -14.66
C VAL A 42 -5.71 -0.04 -15.86
N ARG A 43 -6.26 1.18 -15.84
CA ARG A 43 -6.91 1.80 -16.99
C ARG A 43 -6.31 3.16 -17.28
N SER A 44 -6.33 3.55 -18.55
CA SER A 44 -5.93 4.90 -18.96
C SER A 44 -7.17 5.78 -19.05
N ALA A 45 -7.10 6.96 -18.44
CA ALA A 45 -8.16 7.97 -18.55
C ALA A 45 -7.58 9.37 -18.56
N GLU A 46 -8.27 10.30 -19.22
CA GLU A 46 -7.86 11.70 -19.24
C GLU A 46 -8.13 12.38 -17.90
N HIS A 47 -7.17 13.16 -17.43
CA HIS A 47 -7.33 14.02 -16.25
C HIS A 47 -6.53 15.31 -16.42
N GLY A 48 -7.25 16.41 -16.61
CA GLY A 48 -6.67 17.72 -16.86
C GLY A 48 -5.90 17.80 -18.18
N GLY A 49 -6.49 17.29 -19.26
CA GLY A 49 -5.88 17.33 -20.60
C GLY A 49 -4.68 16.38 -20.80
N ARG A 50 -4.41 15.50 -19.84
CA ARG A 50 -3.33 14.51 -19.91
C ARG A 50 -3.86 13.12 -19.63
N LEU A 51 -3.41 12.15 -20.42
CA LEU A 51 -3.71 10.75 -20.16
C LEU A 51 -2.95 10.29 -18.90
N ARG A 52 -3.68 9.68 -17.97
CA ARG A 52 -3.12 9.14 -16.72
C ARG A 52 -3.51 7.68 -16.57
N LYS A 53 -2.62 6.91 -15.93
CA LYS A 53 -2.93 5.56 -15.45
C LYS A 53 -3.65 5.64 -14.12
N TYR A 54 -4.83 5.05 -14.07
CA TYR A 54 -5.64 4.85 -12.88
C TYR A 54 -5.52 3.41 -12.44
N TYR A 55 -5.28 3.24 -11.15
CA TYR A 55 -5.16 1.96 -10.48
C TYR A 55 -6.43 1.69 -9.69
N HIS A 56 -6.92 0.46 -9.78
CA HIS A 56 -8.06 -0.02 -9.02
C HIS A 56 -7.67 -1.33 -8.33
N ILE A 57 -8.06 -1.51 -7.06
CA ILE A 57 -7.76 -2.74 -6.33
C ILE A 57 -8.64 -3.88 -6.82
N THR A 58 -8.09 -5.09 -6.93
CA THR A 58 -8.88 -6.29 -7.23
C THR A 58 -9.30 -6.98 -5.94
N ASP A 59 -10.22 -7.94 -6.05
CA ASP A 59 -10.58 -8.82 -4.92
C ASP A 59 -9.35 -9.55 -4.37
N LEU A 60 -8.42 -9.98 -5.23
CA LEU A 60 -7.15 -10.58 -4.82
C LEU A 60 -6.29 -9.59 -4.02
N GLY A 61 -6.23 -8.33 -4.44
CA GLY A 61 -5.54 -7.27 -3.70
C GLY A 61 -6.17 -7.02 -2.33
N VAL A 62 -7.50 -7.01 -2.25
CA VAL A 62 -8.24 -6.88 -0.99
C VAL A 62 -7.95 -8.06 -0.06
N GLN A 63 -8.02 -9.29 -0.57
CA GLN A 63 -7.72 -10.50 0.19
C GLN A 63 -6.28 -10.44 0.76
N ARG A 64 -5.29 -10.06 -0.06
CA ARG A 64 -3.90 -9.95 0.39
C ARG A 64 -3.72 -8.93 1.52
N ILE A 65 -4.51 -7.85 1.54
CA ILE A 65 -4.51 -6.86 2.62
C ILE A 65 -5.05 -7.48 3.91
N GLU A 66 -6.12 -8.26 3.85
CA GLU A 66 -6.66 -8.92 5.04
C GLU A 66 -5.68 -9.95 5.59
N GLU A 67 -5.06 -10.76 4.72
CA GLU A 67 -3.98 -11.68 5.10
C GLU A 67 -2.80 -10.94 5.75
N PHE A 68 -2.40 -9.80 5.18
CA PHE A 68 -1.33 -8.96 5.75
C PHE A 68 -1.66 -8.47 7.16
N LYS A 69 -2.91 -8.09 7.43
CA LYS A 69 -3.33 -7.64 8.77
C LYS A 69 -3.27 -8.77 9.78
N ASP A 70 -3.55 -10.00 9.36
CA ASP A 70 -3.44 -11.16 10.24
C ASP A 70 -1.98 -11.51 10.52
N GLU A 71 -1.12 -11.52 9.49
CA GLU A 71 0.34 -11.63 9.62
C GLU A 71 0.90 -10.56 10.59
N TRP A 72 0.39 -9.33 10.51
CA TRP A 72 0.83 -8.23 11.35
C TRP A 72 0.58 -8.47 12.85
N LYS A 73 -0.48 -9.20 13.21
CA LYS A 73 -0.76 -9.55 14.62
C LYS A 73 0.36 -10.44 15.19
N GLU A 74 0.87 -11.36 14.38
CA GLU A 74 1.97 -12.23 14.77
C GLU A 74 3.27 -11.42 14.98
N ILE A 75 3.61 -10.56 14.02
CA ILE A 75 4.77 -9.66 14.11
C ILE A 75 4.68 -8.79 15.37
N MET A 76 3.49 -8.27 15.69
CA MET A 76 3.30 -7.48 16.89
C MET A 76 3.46 -8.29 18.18
N SER A 77 3.06 -9.56 18.20
CA SER A 77 3.27 -10.42 19.36
C SER A 77 4.77 -10.67 19.60
N ILE A 78 5.54 -10.91 18.54
CA ILE A 78 7.00 -11.05 18.58
C ILE A 78 7.65 -9.75 19.07
N TYR A 79 7.25 -8.61 18.51
CA TYR A 79 7.75 -7.31 18.94
C TYR A 79 7.50 -7.07 20.44
N GLN A 80 6.29 -7.36 20.94
CA GLN A 80 5.96 -7.23 22.36
C GLN A 80 6.78 -8.16 23.24
N PHE A 81 7.04 -9.39 22.79
CA PHE A 81 7.90 -10.33 23.51
C PHE A 81 9.34 -9.79 23.63
N VAL A 82 9.93 -9.34 22.51
CA VAL A 82 11.30 -8.83 22.47
C VAL A 82 11.46 -7.53 23.28
N THR A 83 10.45 -6.65 23.26
CA THR A 83 10.53 -5.35 23.95
C THR A 83 10.16 -5.40 25.43
N LYS A 84 9.49 -6.47 25.91
CA LYS A 84 9.15 -6.64 27.33
C LYS A 84 10.35 -6.87 28.25
N GLU A 85 11.48 -7.37 27.75
CA GLU A 85 12.70 -7.54 28.56
C GLU A 85 13.39 -6.20 28.93
N GLY A 86 12.96 -5.08 28.36
CA GLY A 86 13.48 -3.74 28.68
C GLY A 86 12.82 -3.02 29.86
N GLN A 87 11.80 -3.62 30.51
CA GLN A 87 11.01 -2.95 31.57
C GLN A 87 11.07 -3.64 32.96
N SER A 88 11.89 -4.68 33.12
CA SER A 88 11.96 -5.46 34.38
C SER A 88 13.22 -5.20 35.22
N HIS A 89 13.87 -4.04 35.06
CA HIS A 89 14.97 -3.60 35.91
C HIS A 89 14.75 -2.17 36.42
N GLU A 90 13.74 -1.99 37.26
CA GLU A 90 13.73 -0.98 38.34
C GLU A 90 13.21 -1.62 39.63
#